data_AF-D8SUS9-F1
#
_entry.id   AF-D8SUS9-F1
#
_cell.length_a   1.000
_cell.length_b   1.000
_cell.length_c   1.000
_cell.angle_alpha   90.00
_cell.angle_beta   90.00
_cell.angle_gamma   90.00
#
_symmetry.space_group_name_H-M   'P 1'
#
loop_
_entity.id
_entity.type
_entity.pdbx_description
1 polymer ?
#
loop_
_entity_poly.entity_id
_entity_poly.type
_entity_poly.pdbx_seq_one_letter_code
_entity_poly.pdbx_strand_id
1 'polypeptide(L)'
;MNKLIRTYVWKGQATVSRGGAKVGWSSVTRAKQEGGINIIDIEEQCKALLFKIFHRMNMPGNQPWKLLLRHQLLKVIPDRLEHTRQNWEKDERWLFTEGALKMPRPNTFSGKLFRLWKELKSKMEKRKPTNTYELDRQPIFLNKLFQYKGKCLGETEDRGIDKVCRDLHSVGMRTFAEADSMIKVGHTEMNRDRLKAFYGLEISAHRLKKFETAWEDARRNYKQSISEARETIPAWWITEGKVIYTATKDQAKCFVFEVGVAGRLLPHKVPKESSRPGMTGAEPIRVIRIDKKTASMDPMVTEGQEARMYWFRQQKLSELAWDPAEWNWRGRQKEEFFAYETRLGRRLIRPRSDSLLVSRMKRANIQDKTQQAILKELWRGRWAAKTRYFMWLTMQDRLPSKWNIHLSDQACDKCGARETQRHILWECKSAQDVWRSTCWMLQQHSQRQVCLTYEAAVWGEAAAGMRNGTDSWKWAAIEEGAPRFDQLNTTRTDTEGIPTEIMDLLRGITMWEVWKARCNRIFNDREEGPRVVVARVWSRMITAAAARVLQLEKRGGRNGPEKAKKEAQIWHFLWKQGEAGDASRKTLGRQFTSNPPFRWYFHCRLL
;
A
#
# COMPACT_ATOMS: atom_id res chain seq x y z
N MET A 1 -12.37 -11.09 18.45
CA MET A 1 -11.36 -11.43 17.40
C MET A 1 -9.91 -11.33 17.91
N ASN A 2 -9.48 -10.23 18.54
CA ASN A 2 -8.09 -10.06 19.02
C ASN A 2 -7.60 -11.11 20.06
N LYS A 3 -8.48 -11.58 20.96
CA LYS A 3 -8.14 -12.64 21.93
C LYS A 3 -7.88 -13.97 21.21
N LEU A 4 -8.83 -14.42 20.38
CA LEU A 4 -8.73 -15.63 19.56
C LEU A 4 -7.52 -15.65 18.62
N ILE A 5 -7.14 -14.51 18.01
CA ILE A 5 -5.92 -14.45 17.16
C ILE A 5 -4.65 -14.67 17.98
N ARG A 6 -4.57 -14.13 19.20
CA ARG A 6 -3.44 -14.38 20.12
C ARG A 6 -3.41 -15.84 20.61
N THR A 7 -4.59 -16.37 20.92
CA THR A 7 -4.84 -17.73 21.40
C THR A 7 -4.48 -18.80 20.35
N TYR A 8 -4.93 -18.63 19.11
CA TYR A 8 -4.91 -19.68 18.09
C TYR A 8 -3.62 -19.68 17.24
N VAL A 9 -3.14 -18.50 16.82
CA VAL A 9 -2.01 -18.42 15.87
C VAL A 9 -0.66 -18.69 16.55
N TRP A 10 -0.54 -18.44 17.85
CA TRP A 10 0.76 -18.46 18.53
C TRP A 10 0.96 -19.62 19.52
N LYS A 11 -0.09 -20.24 20.06
CA LYS A 11 0.05 -21.30 21.08
C LYS A 11 -0.99 -22.43 21.08
N GLY A 12 -2.10 -22.33 20.34
CA GLY A 12 -3.08 -23.43 20.24
C GLY A 12 -3.83 -23.77 21.55
N GLN A 13 -4.06 -22.82 22.46
CA GLN A 13 -4.76 -23.06 23.74
C GLN A 13 -5.77 -21.96 24.07
N ALA A 14 -6.95 -22.32 24.59
CA ALA A 14 -8.17 -21.51 24.70
C ALA A 14 -8.11 -20.27 25.63
N THR A 15 -7.24 -20.25 26.65
CA THR A 15 -7.12 -19.12 27.60
C THR A 15 -5.67 -18.83 27.95
N VAL A 16 -5.27 -17.56 27.86
CA VAL A 16 -3.94 -17.08 28.26
C VAL A 16 -4.10 -15.88 29.19
N SER A 17 -3.62 -16.00 30.43
CA SER A 17 -3.71 -14.92 31.43
C SER A 17 -2.45 -14.09 31.57
N ARG A 18 -1.29 -14.48 30.99
CA ARG A 18 0.01 -13.80 31.26
C ARG A 18 1.00 -13.72 30.09
N GLY A 19 0.57 -13.98 28.86
CA GLY A 19 1.43 -13.89 27.66
C GLY A 19 1.21 -12.59 26.89
N GLY A 20 1.97 -11.55 27.19
CA GLY A 20 1.97 -10.30 26.41
C GLY A 20 2.54 -10.53 25.00
N ALA A 21 1.88 -10.02 23.96
CA ALA A 21 2.47 -10.00 22.63
C ALA A 21 3.65 -9.02 22.61
N LYS A 22 4.84 -9.46 22.15
CA LYS A 22 6.04 -8.61 22.08
C LYS A 22 5.81 -7.33 21.29
N VAL A 23 4.97 -7.40 20.26
CA VAL A 23 4.65 -6.29 19.37
C VAL A 23 3.14 -6.26 19.12
N GLY A 24 2.58 -5.05 19.04
CA GLY A 24 1.17 -4.85 18.72
C GLY A 24 0.80 -5.35 17.31
N TRP A 25 -0.42 -5.87 17.17
CA TRP A 25 -0.93 -6.42 15.90
C TRP A 25 -0.84 -5.40 14.74
N SER A 26 -1.12 -4.12 15.02
CA SER A 26 -1.02 -3.01 14.07
C SER A 26 0.39 -2.77 13.51
N SER A 27 1.45 -3.23 14.19
CA SER A 27 2.82 -3.16 13.68
C SER A 27 3.19 -4.42 12.89
N VAL A 28 2.65 -5.58 13.27
CA VAL A 28 2.88 -6.85 12.57
C VAL A 28 2.24 -6.85 11.17
N THR A 29 1.04 -6.29 11.04
CA THR A 29 0.28 -6.28 9.79
C THR A 29 0.75 -5.23 8.77
N ARG A 30 1.64 -4.33 9.18
CA ARG A 30 2.28 -3.32 8.31
C ARG A 30 3.09 -3.97 7.21
N ALA A 31 3.17 -3.32 6.06
CA ALA A 31 4.08 -3.77 5.01
C ALA A 31 5.52 -3.70 5.49
N LYS A 32 6.40 -4.52 4.91
CA LYS A 32 7.84 -4.52 5.21
C LYS A 32 8.50 -3.15 4.98
N GLN A 33 8.05 -2.43 3.95
CA GLN A 33 8.47 -1.05 3.63
C GLN A 33 7.98 0.01 4.62
N GLU A 34 7.03 -0.35 5.49
CA GLU A 34 6.48 0.49 6.55
C GLU A 34 6.92 0.01 7.94
N GLY A 35 7.84 -0.95 8.02
CA GLY A 35 8.37 -1.46 9.28
C GLY A 35 7.61 -2.62 9.92
N GLY A 36 6.72 -3.30 9.21
CA GLY A 36 6.07 -4.53 9.68
C GLY A 36 6.55 -5.82 9.05
N ILE A 37 5.84 -6.91 9.32
CA ILE A 37 6.15 -8.26 8.82
C ILE A 37 5.35 -8.59 7.55
N ASN A 38 4.35 -7.77 7.22
CA ASN A 38 3.42 -7.96 6.10
C ASN A 38 2.47 -9.15 6.30
N ILE A 39 2.07 -9.40 7.55
CA ILE A 39 0.95 -10.31 7.85
C ILE A 39 -0.35 -9.62 7.44
N ILE A 40 -1.26 -10.37 6.81
CA ILE A 40 -2.55 -9.82 6.40
C ILE A 40 -3.42 -9.64 7.64
N ASP A 41 -3.90 -8.42 7.86
CA ASP A 41 -4.95 -8.16 8.84
C ASP A 41 -6.26 -8.80 8.36
N ILE A 42 -6.87 -9.65 9.19
CA ILE A 42 -8.06 -10.41 8.82
C ILE A 42 -9.27 -9.49 8.65
N GLU A 43 -9.41 -8.46 9.49
CA GLU A 43 -10.54 -7.54 9.40
C GLU A 43 -10.45 -6.69 8.13
N GLU A 44 -9.27 -6.13 7.83
CA GLU A 44 -9.02 -5.40 6.59
C GLU A 44 -9.24 -6.31 5.36
N GLN A 45 -8.81 -7.57 5.43
CA GLN A 45 -9.01 -8.56 4.38
C GLN A 45 -10.49 -8.86 4.16
N CYS A 46 -11.25 -9.08 5.23
CA CYS A 46 -12.69 -9.33 5.16
C CYS A 46 -13.43 -8.12 4.57
N LYS A 47 -13.12 -6.90 5.02
CA LYS A 47 -13.69 -5.67 4.44
C LYS A 47 -13.32 -5.54 2.96
N ALA A 48 -12.05 -5.73 2.58
CA ALA A 48 -11.65 -5.66 1.17
C ALA A 48 -12.32 -6.73 0.29
N LEU A 49 -12.55 -7.94 0.81
CA LEU A 49 -13.29 -8.99 0.12
C LEU A 49 -14.80 -8.68 0.01
N LEU A 50 -15.40 -8.15 1.07
CA LEU A 50 -16.80 -7.70 1.05
C LEU A 50 -16.99 -6.59 0.01
N PHE A 51 -16.09 -5.62 -0.04
CA PHE A 51 -16.15 -4.58 -1.07
C PHE A 51 -15.92 -5.12 -2.48
N LYS A 52 -15.12 -6.18 -2.64
CA LYS A 52 -14.96 -6.86 -3.92
C LYS A 52 -16.31 -7.36 -4.48
N ILE A 53 -17.31 -7.63 -3.64
CA ILE A 53 -18.68 -7.94 -4.08
C ILE A 53 -19.33 -6.71 -4.72
N PHE A 54 -19.20 -5.52 -4.12
CA PHE A 54 -19.68 -4.26 -4.70
C PHE A 54 -18.97 -3.94 -6.03
N HIS A 55 -17.65 -4.13 -6.10
CA HIS A 55 -16.90 -3.96 -7.35
C HIS A 55 -17.38 -4.95 -8.42
N ARG A 56 -17.48 -6.25 -8.10
CA ARG A 56 -17.95 -7.29 -9.03
C ARG A 56 -19.40 -7.09 -9.46
N MET A 57 -20.24 -6.51 -8.61
CA MET A 57 -21.59 -6.11 -8.98
C MET A 57 -21.57 -5.10 -10.12
N ASN A 58 -20.59 -4.20 -10.18
CA ASN A 58 -20.44 -3.24 -11.28
C ASN A 58 -19.73 -3.81 -12.51
N MET A 59 -19.02 -4.93 -12.37
CA MET A 59 -18.39 -5.62 -13.52
C MET A 59 -19.42 -6.22 -14.49
N PRO A 60 -19.07 -6.37 -15.79
CA PRO A 60 -19.93 -6.96 -16.83
C PRO A 60 -20.53 -8.32 -16.44
N GLY A 61 -21.72 -8.61 -16.97
CA GLY A 61 -22.48 -9.84 -16.72
C GLY A 61 -23.79 -9.60 -15.97
N ASN A 62 -24.77 -10.46 -16.27
CA ASN A 62 -26.16 -10.37 -15.78
C ASN A 62 -26.50 -11.46 -14.75
N GLN A 63 -25.52 -11.89 -13.94
CA GLN A 63 -25.77 -12.90 -12.92
C GLN A 63 -26.86 -12.41 -11.94
N PRO A 64 -27.83 -13.27 -11.54
CA PRO A 64 -28.98 -12.85 -10.72
C PRO A 64 -28.60 -12.09 -9.45
N TRP A 65 -27.54 -12.53 -8.76
CA TRP A 65 -27.07 -11.87 -7.53
C TRP A 65 -26.61 -10.42 -7.77
N LYS A 66 -26.08 -10.08 -8.95
CA LYS A 66 -25.70 -8.71 -9.30
C LYS A 66 -26.93 -7.84 -9.45
N LEU A 67 -27.94 -8.33 -10.19
CA LEU A 67 -29.20 -7.62 -10.41
C LEU A 67 -29.93 -7.36 -9.09
N LEU A 68 -30.04 -8.39 -8.26
CA LEU A 68 -30.64 -8.27 -6.92
C LEU A 68 -29.89 -7.27 -6.04
N LEU A 69 -28.55 -7.35 -6.00
CA LEU A 69 -27.76 -6.44 -5.16
C LEU A 69 -27.83 -4.99 -5.65
N ARG A 70 -27.79 -4.75 -6.96
CA ARG A 70 -28.00 -3.42 -7.55
C ARG A 70 -29.36 -2.87 -7.15
N HIS A 71 -30.43 -3.66 -7.31
CA HIS A 71 -31.78 -3.26 -6.92
C HIS A 71 -31.90 -2.91 -5.43
N GLN A 72 -31.18 -3.60 -4.53
CA GLN A 72 -31.13 -3.20 -3.12
C GLN A 72 -30.37 -1.88 -2.91
N LEU A 73 -29.29 -1.65 -3.66
CA LEU A 73 -28.50 -0.42 -3.56
C LEU A 73 -29.15 0.79 -4.25
N LEU A 74 -30.05 0.59 -5.22
CA LEU A 74 -30.92 1.64 -5.78
C LEU A 74 -31.87 2.27 -4.76
N LYS A 75 -32.06 1.63 -3.60
CA LYS A 75 -32.81 2.19 -2.47
C LYS A 75 -32.02 3.26 -1.70
N VAL A 76 -30.73 3.44 -2.01
CA VAL A 76 -29.93 4.54 -1.49
C VAL A 76 -30.42 5.83 -2.16
N ILE A 77 -30.74 6.80 -1.33
CA ILE A 77 -31.17 8.13 -1.76
C ILE A 77 -30.37 9.19 -1.01
N PRO A 78 -30.22 10.40 -1.56
CA PRO A 78 -29.75 11.55 -0.81
C PRO A 78 -30.60 11.74 0.44
N ASP A 79 -29.96 12.20 1.52
CA ASP A 79 -30.67 12.43 2.77
C ASP A 79 -31.75 13.50 2.60
N ARG A 80 -32.83 13.36 3.36
CA ARG A 80 -33.99 14.24 3.22
C ARG A 80 -33.61 15.63 3.72
N LEU A 81 -33.70 16.64 2.87
CA LEU A 81 -33.52 18.02 3.32
C LEU A 81 -34.75 18.45 4.13
N GLU A 82 -34.51 18.91 5.37
CA GLU A 82 -35.54 19.20 6.37
C GLU A 82 -36.61 20.17 5.86
N HIS A 83 -36.23 21.19 5.07
CA HIS A 83 -37.12 22.27 4.61
C HIS A 83 -38.11 21.86 3.51
N THR A 84 -37.88 20.74 2.85
CA THR A 84 -38.72 20.32 1.71
C THR A 84 -39.59 19.10 1.98
N ARG A 85 -39.20 18.28 2.97
CA ARG A 85 -39.95 17.07 3.36
C ARG A 85 -40.25 16.11 2.20
N GLN A 86 -39.52 16.13 1.09
CA GLN A 86 -39.71 15.19 -0.04
C GLN A 86 -38.43 14.40 -0.30
N ASN A 87 -38.58 13.15 -0.75
CA ASN A 87 -37.44 12.31 -1.15
C ASN A 87 -37.15 12.52 -2.63
N TRP A 88 -35.90 12.29 -3.02
CA TRP A 88 -35.52 12.15 -4.43
C TRP A 88 -36.04 10.82 -4.99
N GLU A 89 -36.33 10.78 -6.29
CA GLU A 89 -36.61 9.53 -7.00
C GLU A 89 -35.39 8.60 -6.98
N LYS A 90 -35.63 7.30 -7.11
CA LYS A 90 -34.54 6.30 -7.11
C LYS A 90 -33.67 6.48 -8.34
N ASP A 91 -32.35 6.46 -8.14
CA ASP A 91 -31.38 6.64 -9.21
C ASP A 91 -30.05 5.97 -8.83
N GLU A 92 -29.43 5.25 -9.76
CA GLU A 92 -28.13 4.60 -9.52
C GLU A 92 -27.03 5.63 -9.24
N ARG A 93 -27.15 6.83 -9.83
CA ARG A 93 -26.17 7.92 -9.69
C ARG A 93 -25.95 8.34 -8.24
N TRP A 94 -26.96 8.17 -7.37
CA TRP A 94 -26.88 8.54 -5.96
C TRP A 94 -25.74 7.82 -5.24
N LEU A 95 -25.41 6.59 -5.64
CA LEU A 95 -24.28 5.87 -5.08
C LEU A 95 -22.96 6.62 -5.30
N PHE A 96 -22.87 7.44 -6.34
CA PHE A 96 -21.67 8.18 -6.75
C PHE A 96 -21.76 9.69 -6.49
N THR A 97 -22.86 10.21 -5.95
CA THR A 97 -23.01 11.65 -5.58
C THR A 97 -22.24 12.05 -4.31
N GLU A 98 -21.64 13.23 -4.25
CA GLU A 98 -20.80 13.64 -3.12
C GLU A 98 -21.56 14.06 -1.83
N GLY A 99 -22.90 14.12 -1.88
CA GLY A 99 -23.75 14.52 -0.76
C GLY A 99 -23.98 13.46 0.32
N ALA A 100 -24.73 13.83 1.35
CA ALA A 100 -25.14 12.91 2.41
C ALA A 100 -26.14 11.88 1.86
N LEU A 101 -25.81 10.59 2.01
CA LEU A 101 -26.64 9.48 1.52
C LEU A 101 -27.19 8.67 2.68
N LYS A 102 -28.47 8.29 2.59
CA LYS A 102 -29.14 7.37 3.53
C LYS A 102 -29.55 6.09 2.84
N MET A 103 -29.57 5.01 3.62
CA MET A 103 -30.16 3.74 3.21
C MET A 103 -31.29 3.36 4.18
N PRO A 104 -32.50 3.04 3.70
CA PRO A 104 -33.66 2.78 4.56
C PRO A 104 -33.52 1.61 5.58
N ARG A 105 -32.61 0.65 5.36
CA ARG A 105 -32.45 -0.55 6.23
C ARG A 105 -30.96 -0.89 6.48
N PRO A 106 -30.26 -0.18 7.37
CA PRO A 106 -28.79 -0.27 7.53
C PRO A 106 -28.26 -1.56 8.18
N ASN A 107 -29.14 -2.35 8.84
CA ASN A 107 -28.76 -3.60 9.54
C ASN A 107 -28.66 -4.83 8.64
N THR A 108 -29.10 -4.73 7.38
CA THR A 108 -29.02 -5.80 6.37
C THR A 108 -27.59 -5.96 5.82
N PHE A 109 -27.33 -7.06 5.08
CA PHE A 109 -26.08 -7.24 4.33
C PHE A 109 -25.79 -6.04 3.42
N SER A 110 -26.77 -5.59 2.65
CA SER A 110 -26.66 -4.40 1.78
C SER A 110 -26.39 -3.12 2.58
N GLY A 111 -26.97 -2.99 3.79
CA GLY A 111 -26.68 -1.88 4.69
C GLY A 111 -25.24 -1.86 5.22
N LYS A 112 -24.69 -3.03 5.57
CA LYS A 112 -23.27 -3.17 5.94
C LYS A 112 -22.35 -2.89 4.75
N LEU A 113 -22.69 -3.40 3.56
CA LEU A 113 -21.94 -3.14 2.33
C LEU A 113 -21.98 -1.66 1.94
N PHE A 114 -23.13 -1.01 2.10
CA PHE A 114 -23.28 0.43 1.84
C PHE A 114 -22.44 1.29 2.79
N ARG A 115 -22.38 0.94 4.09
CA ARG A 115 -21.48 1.62 5.04
C ARG A 115 -20.02 1.52 4.61
N LEU A 116 -19.60 0.34 4.19
CA LEU A 116 -18.25 0.12 3.67
C LEU A 116 -18.01 0.88 2.35
N TRP A 117 -19.02 0.95 1.48
CA TRP A 117 -18.96 1.78 0.28
C TRP A 117 -18.77 3.26 0.62
N LYS A 118 -19.51 3.83 1.58
CA LYS A 118 -19.31 5.23 2.02
C LYS A 118 -17.87 5.48 2.50
N GLU A 119 -17.32 4.56 3.29
CA GLU A 119 -15.93 4.62 3.76
C GLU A 119 -14.94 4.64 2.59
N LEU A 120 -15.07 3.71 1.64
CA LEU A 120 -14.16 3.60 0.49
C LEU A 120 -14.35 4.71 -0.54
N LYS A 121 -15.58 5.16 -0.77
CA LYS A 121 -15.89 6.29 -1.66
C LYS A 121 -15.21 7.58 -1.21
N SER A 122 -15.07 7.80 0.10
CA SER A 122 -14.28 8.94 0.62
C SER A 122 -12.80 8.91 0.17
N LYS A 123 -12.32 7.75 -0.25
CA LYS A 123 -10.97 7.52 -0.79
C LYS A 123 -10.96 7.57 -2.32
N MET A 124 -12.02 8.04 -2.96
CA MET A 124 -12.08 8.26 -4.40
C MET A 124 -12.01 9.76 -4.73
N GLU A 125 -11.54 10.06 -5.93
CA GLU A 125 -11.58 11.40 -6.51
C GLU A 125 -12.35 11.35 -7.83
N LYS A 126 -13.25 12.32 -8.01
CA LYS A 126 -13.94 12.54 -9.28
C LYS A 126 -13.07 13.46 -10.15
N ARG A 127 -12.80 13.05 -11.38
CA ARG A 127 -12.10 13.84 -12.38
C ARG A 127 -13.03 14.96 -12.88
N LYS A 128 -12.49 16.16 -13.09
CA LYS A 128 -13.23 17.24 -13.75
C LYS A 128 -13.41 16.92 -15.24
N PRO A 129 -14.58 17.21 -15.83
CA PRO A 129 -14.77 17.18 -17.29
C PRO A 129 -13.70 17.99 -18.02
N THR A 130 -13.13 17.43 -19.07
CA THR A 130 -12.07 18.10 -19.87
C THR A 130 -12.54 18.64 -21.22
N ASN A 131 -13.76 18.30 -21.65
CA ASN A 131 -14.33 18.72 -22.92
C ASN A 131 -15.85 18.90 -22.78
N THR A 132 -16.48 19.55 -23.77
CA THR A 132 -17.92 19.82 -23.79
C THR A 132 -18.75 18.54 -23.72
N TYR A 133 -18.34 17.49 -24.42
CA TYR A 133 -19.03 16.20 -24.41
C TYR A 133 -19.08 15.54 -23.01
N GLU A 134 -18.00 15.64 -22.23
CA GLU A 134 -17.97 15.19 -20.84
C GLU A 134 -18.80 16.07 -19.91
N LEU A 135 -18.87 17.38 -20.19
CA LEU A 135 -19.72 18.32 -19.45
C LEU A 135 -21.20 17.99 -19.66
N ASP A 136 -21.61 17.81 -20.91
CA ASP A 136 -22.99 17.62 -21.33
C ASP A 136 -23.66 16.43 -20.62
N ARG A 137 -22.87 15.41 -20.29
CA ARG A 137 -23.31 14.22 -19.56
C ARG A 137 -23.31 14.36 -18.04
N GLN A 138 -22.74 15.43 -17.49
CA GLN A 138 -22.69 15.61 -16.04
C GLN A 138 -24.10 15.71 -15.46
N PRO A 139 -24.36 15.07 -14.30
CA PRO A 139 -25.64 15.21 -13.63
C PRO A 139 -25.84 16.64 -13.15
N ILE A 140 -27.00 17.24 -13.41
CA ILE A 140 -27.28 18.63 -13.01
C ILE A 140 -27.49 18.79 -11.50
N PHE A 141 -28.22 17.86 -10.88
CA PHE A 141 -28.62 17.96 -9.48
C PHE A 141 -27.61 17.30 -8.52
N LEU A 142 -27.41 17.91 -7.36
CA LEU A 142 -26.48 17.49 -6.30
C LEU A 142 -25.05 17.27 -6.80
N ASN A 143 -24.66 18.03 -7.82
CA ASN A 143 -23.34 17.96 -8.41
C ASN A 143 -22.58 19.26 -8.10
N LYS A 144 -21.41 19.12 -7.48
CA LYS A 144 -20.55 20.25 -7.12
C LYS A 144 -20.02 21.04 -8.32
N LEU A 145 -20.18 20.52 -9.54
CA LEU A 145 -19.88 21.27 -10.75
C LEU A 145 -20.89 22.40 -11.00
N PHE A 146 -22.13 22.25 -10.54
CA PHE A 146 -23.23 23.20 -10.79
C PHE A 146 -23.69 23.83 -9.47
N GLN A 147 -23.09 24.98 -9.14
CA GLN A 147 -23.30 25.67 -7.87
C GLN A 147 -24.01 27.01 -8.05
N TYR A 148 -24.94 27.28 -7.14
CA TYR A 148 -25.60 28.56 -6.94
C TYR A 148 -25.29 29.04 -5.52
N LYS A 149 -24.71 30.23 -5.36
CA LYS A 149 -24.30 30.79 -4.05
C LYS A 149 -23.46 29.81 -3.20
N GLY A 150 -22.56 29.06 -3.83
CA GLY A 150 -21.66 28.09 -3.17
C GLY A 150 -22.32 26.76 -2.75
N LYS A 151 -23.59 26.53 -3.13
CA LYS A 151 -24.34 25.29 -2.85
C LYS A 151 -24.74 24.62 -4.16
N CYS A 152 -24.86 23.29 -4.17
CA CYS A 152 -25.25 22.55 -5.37
C CYS A 152 -26.76 22.71 -5.64
N LEU A 153 -27.17 22.65 -6.90
CA LEU A 153 -28.59 22.62 -7.25
C LEU A 153 -29.29 21.40 -6.62
N GLY A 154 -30.33 21.65 -5.82
CA GLY A 154 -31.03 20.61 -5.04
C GLY A 154 -30.60 20.54 -3.57
N GLU A 155 -29.61 21.34 -3.17
CA GLU A 155 -29.15 21.60 -1.79
C GLU A 155 -28.96 23.12 -1.57
N THR A 156 -29.77 23.96 -2.22
CA THR A 156 -29.58 25.43 -2.21
C THR A 156 -30.18 26.13 -1.00
N GLU A 157 -30.84 25.39 -0.10
CA GLU A 157 -31.58 25.89 1.08
C GLU A 157 -32.83 26.73 0.73
N ASP A 158 -33.05 27.03 -0.55
CA ASP A 158 -34.30 27.63 -1.06
C ASP A 158 -35.30 26.50 -1.41
N ARG A 159 -36.40 26.44 -0.64
CA ARG A 159 -37.45 25.43 -0.81
C ARG A 159 -38.07 25.42 -2.21
N GLY A 160 -38.16 26.56 -2.88
CA GLY A 160 -38.72 26.69 -4.22
C GLY A 160 -37.79 26.08 -5.27
N ILE A 161 -36.51 26.42 -5.23
CA ILE A 161 -35.49 25.90 -6.16
C ILE A 161 -35.32 24.40 -5.96
N ASP A 162 -35.13 23.95 -4.72
CA ASP A 162 -34.89 22.53 -4.43
C ASP A 162 -36.10 21.65 -4.77
N LYS A 163 -37.33 22.18 -4.65
CA LYS A 163 -38.54 21.48 -5.12
C LYS A 163 -38.53 21.32 -6.65
N VAL A 164 -38.21 22.37 -7.40
CA VAL A 164 -38.09 22.30 -8.87
C VAL A 164 -37.02 21.30 -9.29
N CYS A 165 -35.86 21.27 -8.63
CA CYS A 165 -34.82 20.27 -8.90
C CYS A 165 -35.34 18.83 -8.78
N ARG A 166 -36.19 18.55 -7.77
CA ARG A 166 -36.78 17.22 -7.59
C ARG A 166 -37.90 16.92 -8.57
N ASP A 167 -38.75 17.90 -8.85
CA ASP A 167 -39.83 17.79 -9.84
C ASP A 167 -39.22 17.49 -11.24
N LEU A 168 -38.13 18.17 -11.61
CA LEU A 168 -37.40 17.91 -12.86
C LEU A 168 -36.72 16.53 -12.85
N HIS A 169 -36.13 16.12 -11.71
CA HIS A 169 -35.55 14.79 -11.58
C HIS A 169 -36.62 13.69 -11.65
N SER A 170 -37.79 13.86 -11.05
CA SER A 170 -38.81 12.81 -11.04
C SER A 170 -39.33 12.49 -12.45
N VAL A 171 -39.38 13.49 -13.34
CA VAL A 171 -39.85 13.32 -14.72
C VAL A 171 -38.78 12.86 -15.71
N GLY A 172 -37.53 12.66 -15.27
CA GLY A 172 -36.48 12.09 -16.12
C GLY A 172 -35.36 13.05 -16.52
N MET A 173 -35.38 14.32 -16.13
CA MET A 173 -34.24 15.21 -16.39
C MET A 173 -33.03 14.82 -15.53
N ARG A 174 -31.91 14.49 -16.16
CA ARG A 174 -30.71 13.95 -15.51
C ARG A 174 -29.46 14.77 -15.81
N THR A 175 -29.25 15.15 -17.06
CA THR A 175 -27.96 15.64 -17.57
C THR A 175 -27.94 17.16 -17.78
N PHE A 176 -26.73 17.72 -17.91
CA PHE A 176 -26.54 19.12 -18.25
C PHE A 176 -27.12 19.46 -19.63
N ALA A 177 -26.90 18.61 -20.64
CA ALA A 177 -27.40 18.84 -21.99
C ALA A 177 -28.93 18.85 -22.09
N GLU A 178 -29.60 17.95 -21.37
CA GLU A 178 -31.08 17.95 -21.27
C GLU A 178 -31.59 19.25 -20.66
N ALA A 179 -30.96 19.72 -19.58
CA ALA A 179 -31.34 20.98 -18.94
C ALA A 179 -31.01 22.20 -19.82
N ASP A 180 -29.85 22.23 -20.47
CA ASP A 180 -29.45 23.34 -21.35
C ASP A 180 -30.36 23.46 -22.58
N SER A 181 -30.82 22.33 -23.14
CA SER A 181 -31.77 22.32 -24.25
C SER A 181 -33.18 22.76 -23.81
N MET A 182 -33.66 22.28 -22.66
CA MET A 182 -35.03 22.52 -22.20
C MET A 182 -35.24 23.88 -21.52
N ILE A 183 -34.24 24.40 -20.80
CA ILE A 183 -34.40 25.57 -19.91
C ILE A 183 -33.57 26.74 -20.43
N LYS A 184 -34.24 27.72 -21.05
CA LYS A 184 -33.62 28.95 -21.55
C LYS A 184 -33.99 30.15 -20.67
N VAL A 185 -32.98 30.83 -20.13
CA VAL A 185 -33.16 31.95 -19.19
C VAL A 185 -33.93 33.10 -19.86
N GLY A 186 -34.89 33.68 -19.15
CA GLY A 186 -35.72 34.77 -19.67
C GLY A 186 -36.93 34.31 -20.49
N HIS A 187 -37.05 33.02 -20.79
CA HIS A 187 -38.17 32.44 -21.54
C HIS A 187 -39.09 31.59 -20.65
N THR A 188 -39.48 32.11 -19.48
CA THR A 188 -40.17 31.32 -18.45
C THR A 188 -41.47 30.68 -18.93
N GLU A 189 -42.30 31.38 -19.69
CA GLU A 189 -43.57 30.82 -20.22
C GLU A 189 -43.29 29.68 -21.21
N MET A 190 -42.40 29.90 -22.18
CA MET A 190 -42.01 28.87 -23.14
C MET A 190 -41.36 27.66 -22.46
N ASN A 191 -40.55 27.85 -21.41
CA ASN A 191 -39.99 26.75 -20.64
C ASN A 191 -41.09 25.96 -19.92
N ARG A 192 -42.12 26.62 -19.36
CA ARG A 192 -43.28 25.92 -18.76
C ARG A 192 -44.02 25.09 -19.79
N ASP A 193 -44.29 25.66 -20.96
CA ASP A 193 -45.01 24.96 -22.03
C ASP A 193 -44.23 23.75 -22.52
N ARG A 194 -42.90 23.88 -22.68
CA ARG A 194 -42.00 22.75 -22.99
C ARG A 194 -42.04 21.68 -21.90
N LEU A 195 -41.90 22.05 -20.63
CA LEU A 195 -41.93 21.08 -19.52
C LEU A 195 -43.29 20.37 -19.42
N LYS A 196 -44.38 21.09 -19.67
CA LYS A 196 -45.73 20.50 -19.72
C LYS A 196 -45.90 19.57 -20.93
N ALA A 197 -45.45 19.98 -22.11
CA ALA A 197 -45.59 19.20 -23.34
C ALA A 197 -44.72 17.93 -23.34
N PHE A 198 -43.45 18.05 -22.95
CA PHE A 198 -42.50 16.93 -22.98
C PHE A 198 -42.60 16.00 -21.77
N TYR A 199 -42.82 16.57 -20.58
CA TYR A 199 -42.75 15.81 -19.32
C TYR A 199 -44.08 15.74 -18.56
N GLY A 200 -45.13 16.41 -19.03
CA GLY A 200 -46.39 16.55 -18.28
C GLY A 200 -46.23 17.35 -16.98
N LEU A 201 -45.13 18.11 -16.85
CA LEU A 201 -44.75 18.72 -15.58
C LEU A 201 -45.23 20.17 -15.44
N GLU A 202 -46.10 20.43 -14.48
CA GLU A 202 -46.59 21.78 -14.19
C GLU A 202 -45.83 22.43 -13.02
N ILE A 203 -45.02 23.44 -13.35
CA ILE A 203 -44.31 24.27 -12.37
C ILE A 203 -44.91 25.67 -12.41
N SER A 204 -45.02 26.35 -11.26
CA SER A 204 -45.48 27.75 -11.24
C SER A 204 -44.40 28.68 -11.81
N ALA A 205 -44.81 29.71 -12.56
CA ALA A 205 -43.88 30.65 -13.22
C ALA A 205 -42.88 31.27 -12.24
N HIS A 206 -43.34 31.65 -11.04
CA HIS A 206 -42.48 32.17 -9.98
C HIS A 206 -41.36 31.20 -9.56
N ARG A 207 -41.69 29.91 -9.36
CA ARG A 207 -40.70 28.89 -8.97
C ARG A 207 -39.73 28.60 -10.10
N LEU A 208 -40.22 28.53 -11.34
CA LEU A 208 -39.38 28.28 -12.50
C LEU A 208 -38.41 29.45 -12.75
N LYS A 209 -38.87 30.69 -12.65
CA LYS A 209 -38.02 31.89 -12.80
C LYS A 209 -36.88 31.93 -11.75
N LYS A 210 -37.17 31.55 -10.50
CA LYS A 210 -36.14 31.39 -9.47
C LYS A 210 -35.11 30.32 -9.84
N PHE A 211 -35.58 29.17 -10.31
CA PHE A 211 -34.70 28.09 -10.76
C PHE A 211 -33.86 28.49 -11.97
N GLU A 212 -34.44 29.17 -12.97
CA GLU A 212 -33.72 29.69 -14.15
C GLU A 212 -32.55 30.60 -13.77
N THR A 213 -32.75 31.45 -12.77
CA THR A 213 -31.69 32.34 -12.25
C THR A 213 -30.57 31.53 -11.61
N ALA A 214 -30.91 30.52 -10.79
CA ALA A 214 -29.93 29.64 -10.16
C ALA A 214 -29.19 28.74 -11.17
N TRP A 215 -29.91 28.28 -12.19
CA TRP A 215 -29.37 27.52 -13.30
C TRP A 215 -28.34 28.33 -14.11
N GLU A 216 -28.67 29.58 -14.48
CA GLU A 216 -27.75 30.41 -15.25
C GLU A 216 -26.48 30.74 -14.48
N ASP A 217 -26.58 30.99 -13.17
CA ASP A 217 -25.42 31.17 -12.30
C ASP A 217 -24.54 29.92 -12.29
N ALA A 218 -25.13 28.75 -12.04
CA ALA A 218 -24.44 27.47 -12.02
C ALA A 218 -23.78 27.13 -13.37
N ARG A 219 -24.46 27.47 -14.47
CA ARG A 219 -24.01 27.26 -15.85
C ARG A 219 -22.82 28.16 -16.20
N ARG A 220 -22.88 29.44 -15.86
CA ARG A 220 -21.80 30.43 -16.13
C ARG A 220 -20.52 30.08 -15.38
N ASN A 221 -20.64 29.69 -14.12
CA ASN A 221 -19.50 29.31 -13.27
C ASN A 221 -18.65 28.19 -13.88
N TYR A 222 -19.25 27.29 -14.67
CA TYR A 222 -18.52 26.15 -15.24
C TYR A 222 -18.02 26.38 -16.67
N LYS A 223 -18.80 27.03 -17.55
CA LYS A 223 -18.41 27.27 -18.96
C LYS A 223 -17.09 28.05 -19.10
N GLN A 224 -16.77 28.94 -18.16
CA GLN A 224 -15.51 29.69 -18.16
C GLN A 224 -14.27 28.84 -17.81
N SER A 225 -14.45 27.61 -17.31
CA SER A 225 -13.36 26.78 -16.76
C SER A 225 -12.88 25.65 -17.68
N ILE A 226 -13.58 25.39 -18.78
CA ILE A 226 -13.21 24.35 -19.74
C ILE A 226 -12.32 24.97 -20.81
N SER A 227 -11.07 24.54 -20.89
CA SER A 227 -10.24 24.83 -22.05
C SER A 227 -10.82 24.12 -23.27
N GLU A 228 -10.77 24.75 -24.43
CA GLU A 228 -11.04 24.12 -25.74
C GLU A 228 -9.95 23.08 -26.08
N ALA A 229 -9.71 22.14 -25.17
CA ALA A 229 -8.82 21.02 -25.40
C ALA A 229 -9.41 20.20 -26.54
N ARG A 230 -8.63 20.08 -27.64
CA ARG A 230 -8.91 19.24 -28.81
C ARG A 230 -9.59 17.96 -28.37
N GLU A 231 -10.84 17.80 -28.80
CA GLU A 231 -11.74 16.71 -28.46
C GLU A 231 -10.99 15.38 -28.28
N THR A 232 -11.05 14.85 -27.06
CA THR A 232 -10.77 13.44 -26.78
C THR A 232 -11.97 12.66 -27.26
N ILE A 233 -11.96 12.38 -28.56
CA ILE A 233 -13.00 11.60 -29.24
C ILE A 233 -13.05 10.23 -28.54
N PRO A 234 -14.22 9.76 -28.09
CA PRO A 234 -14.35 8.41 -27.54
C PRO A 234 -13.87 7.41 -28.60
N ALA A 235 -12.95 6.52 -28.22
CA ALA A 235 -12.38 5.55 -29.17
C ALA A 235 -13.34 4.39 -29.48
N TRP A 236 -14.46 4.28 -28.77
CA TRP A 236 -15.38 3.15 -28.81
C TRP A 236 -16.82 3.61 -29.09
N TRP A 237 -17.44 2.96 -30.08
CA TRP A 237 -18.75 3.33 -30.62
C TRP A 237 -19.65 2.10 -30.79
N ILE A 238 -20.96 2.32 -30.82
CA ILE A 238 -21.97 1.34 -31.25
C ILE A 238 -22.73 1.89 -32.45
N THR A 239 -22.89 1.08 -33.50
CA THR A 239 -23.74 1.36 -34.66
C THR A 239 -24.31 0.05 -35.20
N GLU A 240 -25.60 0.00 -35.54
CA GLU A 240 -26.27 -1.18 -36.13
C GLU A 240 -25.98 -2.51 -35.39
N GLY A 241 -25.88 -2.48 -34.06
CA GLY A 241 -25.58 -3.66 -33.23
C GLY A 241 -24.11 -4.12 -33.24
N LYS A 242 -23.21 -3.40 -33.93
CA LYS A 242 -21.77 -3.65 -33.96
C LYS A 242 -21.01 -2.60 -33.17
N VAL A 243 -20.01 -3.06 -32.41
CA VAL A 243 -19.11 -2.18 -31.67
C VAL A 243 -17.87 -1.89 -32.50
N ILE A 244 -17.48 -0.62 -32.57
CA ILE A 244 -16.35 -0.16 -33.38
C ILE A 244 -15.33 0.52 -32.48
N TYR A 245 -14.06 0.14 -32.62
CA TYR A 245 -12.92 0.85 -32.05
C TYR A 245 -12.19 1.64 -33.12
N THR A 246 -11.89 2.91 -32.86
CA THR A 246 -11.13 3.80 -33.74
C THR A 246 -9.82 4.22 -33.07
N ALA A 247 -8.67 3.78 -33.60
CA ALA A 247 -7.36 4.02 -32.97
C ALA A 247 -6.82 5.45 -33.16
N THR A 248 -7.28 6.14 -34.20
CA THR A 248 -6.79 7.46 -34.65
C THR A 248 -7.95 8.35 -35.07
N LYS A 249 -7.75 9.67 -35.05
CA LYS A 249 -8.79 10.67 -35.44
C LYS A 249 -9.21 10.56 -36.91
N ASP A 250 -8.29 10.12 -37.77
CA ASP A 250 -8.53 9.87 -39.19
C ASP A 250 -9.29 8.56 -39.47
N GLN A 251 -9.56 7.77 -38.41
CA GLN A 251 -10.24 6.48 -38.48
C GLN A 251 -9.56 5.47 -39.43
N ALA A 252 -8.27 5.66 -39.76
CA ALA A 252 -7.55 4.86 -40.74
C ALA A 252 -7.45 3.38 -40.35
N LYS A 253 -7.39 3.10 -39.04
CA LYS A 253 -7.43 1.75 -38.48
C LYS A 253 -8.61 1.62 -37.52
N CYS A 254 -9.64 0.89 -37.95
CA CYS A 254 -10.80 0.56 -37.13
C CYS A 254 -10.87 -0.96 -36.88
N PHE A 255 -11.44 -1.34 -35.74
CA PHE A 255 -11.70 -2.74 -35.40
C PHE A 255 -13.18 -2.89 -35.11
N VAL A 256 -13.80 -3.92 -35.67
CA VAL A 256 -15.23 -4.17 -35.53
C VAL A 256 -15.43 -5.40 -34.66
N PHE A 257 -16.40 -5.32 -33.76
CA PHE A 257 -16.76 -6.37 -32.82
C PHE A 257 -18.25 -6.66 -32.89
N GLU A 258 -18.59 -7.95 -32.85
CA GLU A 258 -19.95 -8.39 -32.59
C GLU A 258 -20.22 -8.39 -31.08
N VAL A 259 -21.45 -8.01 -30.72
CA VAL A 259 -21.92 -8.06 -29.34
C VAL A 259 -22.51 -9.44 -29.07
N GLY A 260 -21.75 -10.28 -28.39
CA GLY A 260 -22.20 -11.56 -27.87
C GLY A 260 -22.99 -11.43 -26.56
N VAL A 261 -23.26 -12.57 -25.94
CA VAL A 261 -24.06 -12.67 -24.70
C VAL A 261 -23.49 -11.78 -23.59
N ALA A 262 -24.40 -11.05 -22.92
CA ALA A 262 -24.10 -10.14 -21.81
C ALA A 262 -23.07 -9.04 -22.13
N GLY A 263 -23.09 -8.56 -23.38
CA GLY A 263 -22.24 -7.46 -23.85
C GLY A 263 -20.81 -7.86 -24.15
N ARG A 264 -20.48 -9.16 -24.22
CA ARG A 264 -19.12 -9.62 -24.56
C ARG A 264 -18.79 -9.26 -26.00
N LEU A 265 -17.66 -8.62 -26.22
CA LEU A 265 -17.21 -8.26 -27.57
C LEU A 265 -16.43 -9.43 -28.18
N LEU A 266 -16.84 -9.84 -29.37
CA LEU A 266 -16.19 -10.87 -30.17
C LEU A 266 -15.62 -10.20 -31.43
N PRO A 267 -14.34 -10.44 -31.77
CA PRO A 267 -13.75 -9.87 -32.98
C PRO A 267 -14.56 -10.28 -34.20
N HIS A 268 -15.02 -9.30 -34.97
CA HIS A 268 -15.65 -9.57 -36.24
C HIS A 268 -14.53 -9.83 -37.26
N LYS A 269 -14.47 -11.05 -37.81
CA LYS A 269 -13.54 -11.37 -38.89
C LYS A 269 -13.98 -10.62 -40.14
N VAL A 270 -13.40 -9.45 -40.36
CA VAL A 270 -13.63 -8.66 -41.57
C VAL A 270 -13.05 -9.42 -42.77
N PRO A 271 -13.83 -9.75 -43.82
CA PRO A 271 -13.27 -10.18 -45.10
C PRO A 271 -12.37 -9.06 -45.63
N LYS A 272 -11.24 -9.42 -46.27
CA LYS A 272 -10.17 -8.49 -46.68
C LYS A 272 -10.60 -7.27 -47.53
N GLU A 273 -11.86 -7.21 -47.96
CA GLU A 273 -12.44 -6.16 -48.81
C GLU A 273 -13.83 -5.67 -48.35
N SER A 274 -14.11 -5.56 -47.04
CA SER A 274 -15.35 -4.87 -46.62
C SER A 274 -15.17 -3.35 -46.63
N SER A 275 -16.15 -2.65 -47.21
CA SER A 275 -16.32 -1.19 -47.07
C SER A 275 -16.29 -0.76 -45.61
N ARG A 276 -15.72 0.42 -45.34
CA ARG A 276 -15.68 1.02 -44.00
C ARG A 276 -17.09 1.04 -43.41
N PRO A 277 -17.28 0.65 -42.13
CA PRO A 277 -18.60 0.70 -41.52
C PRO A 277 -19.13 2.13 -41.53
N GLY A 278 -20.40 2.30 -41.88
CA GLY A 278 -21.08 3.59 -41.83
C GLY A 278 -21.09 4.12 -40.40
N MET A 279 -20.49 5.29 -40.19
CA MET A 279 -20.43 5.95 -38.88
C MET A 279 -21.61 6.88 -38.62
N THR A 280 -22.52 7.00 -39.59
CA THR A 280 -23.75 7.78 -39.49
C THR A 280 -24.63 7.22 -38.36
N GLY A 281 -24.88 8.02 -37.33
CA GLY A 281 -25.68 7.61 -36.17
C GLY A 281 -24.93 6.77 -35.13
N ALA A 282 -23.61 6.66 -35.21
CA ALA A 282 -22.84 5.94 -34.20
C ALA A 282 -22.80 6.69 -32.86
N GLU A 283 -23.02 5.95 -31.79
CA GLU A 283 -23.06 6.52 -30.44
C GLU A 283 -21.91 5.99 -29.59
N PRO A 284 -21.29 6.85 -28.77
CA PRO A 284 -20.16 6.47 -27.95
C PRO A 284 -20.56 5.53 -26.81
N ILE A 285 -19.65 4.63 -26.44
CA ILE A 285 -19.84 3.65 -25.37
C ILE A 285 -18.60 3.52 -24.49
N ARG A 286 -18.72 2.81 -23.37
CA ARG A 286 -17.60 2.38 -22.53
C ARG A 286 -17.33 0.89 -22.71
N VAL A 287 -16.06 0.51 -22.79
CA VAL A 287 -15.63 -0.88 -22.89
C VAL A 287 -14.73 -1.24 -21.72
N ILE A 288 -14.94 -2.43 -21.14
CA ILE A 288 -14.10 -2.96 -20.07
C ILE A 288 -13.32 -4.16 -20.59
N ARG A 289 -12.00 -4.14 -20.43
CA ARG A 289 -11.16 -5.34 -20.59
C ARG A 289 -10.98 -6.02 -19.26
N ILE A 290 -11.09 -7.35 -19.24
CA ILE A 290 -10.85 -8.14 -18.03
C ILE A 290 -9.62 -9.03 -18.22
N ASP A 291 -8.52 -8.59 -17.60
CA ASP A 291 -7.21 -9.25 -17.63
C ASP A 291 -6.99 -10.07 -16.35
N LYS A 292 -7.28 -11.38 -16.37
CA LYS A 292 -7.11 -12.35 -15.25
C LYS A 292 -7.57 -11.85 -13.85
N LYS A 293 -6.81 -10.95 -13.23
CA LYS A 293 -7.03 -10.36 -11.89
C LYS A 293 -7.47 -8.89 -11.89
N THR A 294 -7.21 -8.14 -12.97
CA THR A 294 -7.47 -6.70 -13.09
C THR A 294 -8.45 -6.41 -14.22
N ALA A 295 -9.07 -5.24 -14.19
CA ALA A 295 -9.86 -4.74 -15.29
C ALA A 295 -9.48 -3.29 -15.58
N SER A 296 -9.46 -2.94 -16.87
CA SER A 296 -9.15 -1.60 -17.35
C SER A 296 -10.32 -1.04 -18.16
N MET A 297 -10.54 0.26 -18.04
CA MET A 297 -11.51 0.98 -18.86
C MET A 297 -10.92 1.34 -20.22
N ASP A 298 -11.77 1.31 -21.25
CA ASP A 298 -11.50 1.73 -22.63
C ASP A 298 -10.10 1.32 -23.12
N PRO A 299 -9.83 0.00 -23.16
CA PRO A 299 -8.52 -0.51 -23.54
C PRO A 299 -8.16 -0.05 -24.97
N MET A 300 -6.87 0.16 -25.21
CA MET A 300 -6.37 0.22 -26.59
C MET A 300 -6.39 -1.18 -27.20
N VAL A 301 -6.87 -1.30 -28.43
CA VAL A 301 -6.87 -2.57 -29.18
C VAL A 301 -5.55 -2.70 -29.93
N THR A 302 -4.85 -3.82 -29.69
CA THR A 302 -3.71 -4.27 -30.48
C THR A 302 -3.98 -5.67 -31.01
N GLU A 303 -3.35 -6.00 -32.14
CA GLU A 303 -3.55 -7.26 -32.84
C GLU A 303 -3.20 -8.44 -31.92
N GLY A 304 -4.15 -9.37 -31.73
CA GLY A 304 -4.00 -10.52 -30.83
C GLY A 304 -4.38 -10.29 -29.35
N GLN A 305 -4.84 -9.10 -28.95
CA GLN A 305 -5.24 -8.78 -27.55
C GLN A 305 -6.75 -8.63 -27.31
N GLU A 306 -7.59 -9.17 -28.19
CA GLU A 306 -9.04 -8.89 -28.20
C GLU A 306 -9.88 -9.73 -27.22
N ALA A 307 -9.24 -10.64 -26.47
CA ALA A 307 -9.95 -11.54 -25.57
C ALA A 307 -10.48 -10.79 -24.32
N ARG A 308 -11.76 -11.02 -23.98
CA ARG A 308 -12.43 -10.60 -22.72
C ARG A 308 -12.71 -9.09 -22.61
N MET A 309 -13.12 -8.48 -23.70
CA MET A 309 -13.71 -7.14 -23.71
C MET A 309 -15.23 -7.21 -23.58
N TYR A 310 -15.82 -6.20 -22.94
CA TYR A 310 -17.26 -6.13 -22.69
C TYR A 310 -17.77 -4.69 -22.82
N TRP A 311 -18.88 -4.51 -23.53
CA TRP A 311 -19.65 -3.27 -23.53
C TRP A 311 -20.26 -3.05 -22.13
N PHE A 312 -19.85 -1.98 -21.47
CA PHE A 312 -20.27 -1.67 -20.11
C PHE A 312 -21.78 -1.44 -20.05
N ARG A 313 -22.46 -2.21 -19.18
CA ARG A 313 -23.92 -2.19 -18.97
C ARG A 313 -24.79 -2.48 -20.20
N GLN A 314 -24.20 -2.64 -21.38
CA GLN A 314 -24.92 -2.63 -22.65
C GLN A 314 -25.74 -1.33 -22.82
N GLN A 315 -25.14 -0.22 -22.40
CA GLN A 315 -25.75 1.10 -22.45
C GLN A 315 -24.84 2.06 -23.20
N LYS A 316 -25.46 2.96 -23.95
CA LYS A 316 -24.77 4.08 -24.58
C LYS A 316 -24.26 5.02 -23.51
N LEU A 317 -23.25 5.80 -23.86
CA LEU A 317 -22.63 6.71 -22.91
C LEU A 317 -23.58 7.81 -22.43
N SER A 318 -24.58 8.17 -23.24
CA SER A 318 -25.71 9.05 -22.89
C SER A 318 -26.72 8.43 -21.92
N GLU A 319 -26.84 7.10 -21.92
CA GLU A 319 -27.80 6.34 -21.10
C GLU A 319 -27.24 5.96 -19.71
N LEU A 320 -25.93 6.13 -19.50
CA LEU A 320 -25.28 5.80 -18.25
C LEU A 320 -25.67 6.79 -17.15
N ALA A 321 -26.26 6.29 -16.06
CA ALA A 321 -26.56 7.10 -14.87
C ALA A 321 -25.29 7.63 -14.17
N TRP A 322 -24.15 6.97 -14.37
CA TRP A 322 -22.83 7.41 -13.91
C TRP A 322 -21.73 6.81 -14.79
N ASP A 323 -20.62 7.54 -14.95
CA ASP A 323 -19.49 7.10 -15.77
C ASP A 323 -18.30 6.64 -14.90
N PRO A 324 -17.89 5.36 -14.96
CA PRO A 324 -16.74 4.86 -14.19
C PRO A 324 -15.40 5.48 -14.57
N ALA A 325 -15.25 6.02 -15.78
CA ALA A 325 -14.02 6.70 -16.20
C ALA A 325 -13.78 8.03 -15.46
N GLU A 326 -14.82 8.57 -14.80
CA GLU A 326 -14.72 9.79 -14.00
C GLU A 326 -14.10 9.56 -12.62
N TRP A 327 -13.92 8.31 -12.19
CA TRP A 327 -13.57 8.00 -10.81
C TRP A 327 -12.24 7.26 -10.67
N ASN A 328 -11.37 7.81 -9.82
CA ASN A 328 -10.09 7.20 -9.48
C ASN A 328 -9.97 6.96 -7.97
N TRP A 329 -9.27 5.88 -7.61
CA TRP A 329 -8.87 5.62 -6.24
C TRP A 329 -7.71 6.53 -5.84
N ARG A 330 -7.81 7.16 -4.67
CA ARG A 330 -6.73 7.98 -4.09
C ARG A 330 -5.62 7.08 -3.58
N GLY A 331 -4.42 7.26 -4.12
CA GLY A 331 -3.25 6.45 -3.76
C GLY A 331 -1.93 7.17 -4.04
N ARG A 332 -0.80 6.44 -3.94
CA ARG A 332 0.51 6.93 -4.43
C ARG A 332 0.53 7.05 -5.96
N GLN A 333 -0.31 6.27 -6.62
CA GLN A 333 -0.59 6.33 -8.05
C GLN A 333 -2.12 6.42 -8.20
N LYS A 334 -2.57 7.10 -9.25
CA LYS A 334 -3.99 7.12 -9.61
C LYS A 334 -4.34 5.77 -10.22
N GLU A 335 -5.25 5.05 -9.60
CA GLU A 335 -5.74 3.75 -10.08
C GLU A 335 -7.22 3.92 -10.46
N GLU A 336 -7.61 3.49 -11.67
CA GLU A 336 -8.99 3.58 -12.18
C GLU A 336 -9.99 2.82 -11.30
N PHE A 337 -11.29 3.15 -11.38
CA PHE A 337 -12.35 2.49 -10.62
C PHE A 337 -12.28 0.95 -10.68
N PHE A 338 -12.16 0.38 -11.89
CA PHE A 338 -12.17 -1.07 -12.07
C PHE A 338 -10.83 -1.77 -11.80
N ALA A 339 -9.74 -1.01 -11.59
CA ALA A 339 -8.45 -1.56 -11.17
C ALA A 339 -8.46 -2.07 -9.72
N TYR A 340 -9.59 -1.96 -9.00
CA TYR A 340 -9.70 -2.42 -7.63
C TYR A 340 -9.35 -3.90 -7.47
N GLU A 341 -8.32 -4.15 -6.65
CA GLU A 341 -8.01 -5.47 -6.11
C GLU A 341 -8.12 -5.50 -4.59
N THR A 342 -8.24 -6.71 -4.02
CA THR A 342 -8.26 -6.88 -2.55
C THR A 342 -7.04 -6.28 -1.87
N ARG A 343 -5.88 -6.26 -2.55
CA ARG A 343 -4.65 -5.62 -2.04
C ARG A 343 -4.79 -4.09 -1.99
N LEU A 344 -5.41 -3.47 -2.99
CA LEU A 344 -5.73 -2.04 -2.97
C LEU A 344 -6.74 -1.76 -1.86
N GLY A 345 -7.79 -2.57 -1.75
CA GLY A 345 -8.80 -2.48 -0.69
C GLY A 345 -8.22 -2.39 0.71
N ARG A 346 -7.34 -3.34 1.08
CA ARG A 346 -6.66 -3.31 2.39
C ARG A 346 -5.85 -2.02 2.60
N ARG A 347 -5.18 -1.53 1.55
CA ARG A 347 -4.40 -0.30 1.60
C ARG A 347 -5.27 0.94 1.83
N LEU A 348 -6.46 0.97 1.23
CA LEU A 348 -7.42 2.08 1.34
C LEU A 348 -8.13 2.13 2.70
N ILE A 349 -8.49 0.96 3.24
CA ILE A 349 -9.15 0.83 4.55
C ILE A 349 -8.19 1.16 5.69
N ARG A 350 -6.91 0.80 5.52
CA ARG A 350 -5.91 0.97 6.57
C ARG A 350 -5.69 2.46 6.90
N PRO A 351 -5.74 2.84 8.19
CA PRO A 351 -5.39 4.19 8.62
C PRO A 351 -3.95 4.57 8.26
N ARG A 352 -3.74 5.83 7.85
CA ARG A 352 -2.41 6.41 7.65
C ARG A 352 -1.85 6.86 8.99
N SER A 353 -1.25 5.94 9.74
CA SER A 353 -0.42 6.27 10.91
C SER A 353 0.99 5.75 10.70
N ASP A 354 1.96 6.12 11.52
CA ASP A 354 3.29 5.48 11.48
C ASP A 354 3.26 4.13 12.20
N SER A 355 4.11 3.19 11.78
CA SER A 355 4.37 1.99 12.57
C SER A 355 5.23 2.34 13.79
N LEU A 356 5.20 1.50 14.84
CA LEU A 356 6.05 1.69 16.01
C LEU A 356 7.54 1.82 15.63
N LEU A 357 7.99 1.02 14.66
CA LEU A 357 9.36 1.06 14.15
C LEU A 357 9.67 2.39 13.47
N VAL A 358 8.79 2.89 12.60
CA VAL A 358 8.95 4.20 11.95
C VAL A 358 8.94 5.33 12.97
N SER A 359 8.03 5.29 13.96
CA SER A 359 8.01 6.28 15.04
C SER A 359 9.29 6.25 15.88
N ARG A 360 9.92 5.09 16.08
CA ARG A 360 11.23 4.98 16.73
C ARG A 360 12.35 5.55 15.87
N MET A 361 12.35 5.28 14.58
CA MET A 361 13.32 5.87 13.65
C MET A 361 13.23 7.40 13.65
N LYS A 362 12.02 7.97 13.66
CA LYS A 362 11.81 9.41 13.80
C LYS A 362 12.32 9.98 15.13
N ARG A 363 12.09 9.28 16.26
CA ARG A 363 12.67 9.65 17.58
C ARG A 363 14.19 9.51 17.65
N ALA A 364 14.76 8.70 16.76
CA ALA A 364 16.20 8.60 16.55
C ALA A 364 16.71 9.62 15.50
N ASN A 365 15.88 10.58 15.09
CA ASN A 365 16.18 11.61 14.10
C ASN A 365 16.64 11.06 12.72
N ILE A 366 16.16 9.87 12.34
CA ILE A 366 16.51 9.25 11.07
C ILE A 366 15.60 9.80 9.97
N GLN A 367 16.20 10.42 8.95
CA GLN A 367 15.48 10.97 7.79
C GLN A 367 14.74 9.89 6.98
N ASP A 368 13.62 10.26 6.34
CA ASP A 368 12.73 9.32 5.65
C ASP A 368 13.41 8.49 4.53
N LYS A 369 14.35 9.09 3.78
CA LYS A 369 15.14 8.37 2.76
C LYS A 369 15.99 7.26 3.40
N THR A 370 16.60 7.57 4.54
CA THR A 370 17.41 6.63 5.32
C THR A 370 16.54 5.55 5.98
N GLN A 371 15.34 5.90 6.48
CA GLN A 371 14.39 4.92 7.01
C GLN A 371 14.06 3.83 5.97
N GLN A 372 13.80 4.23 4.72
CA GLN A 372 13.51 3.28 3.65
C GLN A 372 14.72 2.39 3.29
N ALA A 373 15.94 2.94 3.36
CA ALA A 373 17.16 2.16 3.18
C ALA A 373 17.32 1.09 4.28
N ILE A 374 17.15 1.49 5.54
CA ILE A 374 17.23 0.60 6.70
C ILE A 374 16.17 -0.51 6.62
N LEU A 375 14.91 -0.18 6.28
CA LEU A 375 13.86 -1.18 6.13
C LEU A 375 14.12 -2.14 4.97
N LYS A 376 14.68 -1.64 3.87
CA LYS A 376 15.10 -2.47 2.74
C LYS A 376 16.21 -3.43 3.16
N GLU A 377 17.20 -2.96 3.90
CA GLU A 377 18.30 -3.77 4.44
C GLU A 377 17.79 -4.83 5.42
N LEU A 378 16.95 -4.47 6.39
CA LEU A 378 16.36 -5.42 7.34
C LEU A 378 15.66 -6.60 6.64
N TRP A 379 14.90 -6.33 5.58
CA TRP A 379 14.06 -7.37 4.95
C TRP A 379 14.69 -8.07 3.74
N ARG A 380 15.59 -7.39 3.02
CA ARG A 380 16.26 -7.88 1.80
C ARG A 380 17.77 -8.07 1.96
N GLY A 381 18.32 -7.75 3.13
CA GLY A 381 19.73 -7.89 3.46
C GLY A 381 20.18 -9.35 3.62
N ARG A 382 21.41 -9.53 4.13
CA ARG A 382 22.13 -10.80 4.10
C ARG A 382 21.78 -11.74 5.26
N TRP A 383 21.07 -11.24 6.25
CA TRP A 383 20.68 -12.02 7.42
C TRP A 383 19.74 -13.18 7.09
N ALA A 384 19.97 -14.31 7.77
CA ALA A 384 19.00 -15.40 7.82
C ALA A 384 17.64 -14.92 8.34
N ALA A 385 16.55 -15.62 7.98
CA ALA A 385 15.20 -15.19 8.36
C ALA A 385 15.02 -15.01 9.88
N LYS A 386 15.64 -15.89 10.68
CA LYS A 386 15.62 -15.79 12.15
C LYS A 386 16.31 -14.52 12.66
N THR A 387 17.49 -14.19 12.13
CA THR A 387 18.24 -12.98 12.48
C THR A 387 17.49 -11.72 12.05
N ARG A 388 16.84 -11.71 10.87
CA ARG A 388 15.99 -10.58 10.44
C ARG A 388 14.85 -10.30 11.40
N TYR A 389 14.14 -11.36 11.83
CA TYR A 389 13.06 -11.19 12.81
C TYR A 389 13.57 -10.73 14.17
N PHE A 390 14.72 -11.25 14.61
CA PHE A 390 15.39 -10.80 15.82
C PHE A 390 15.76 -9.31 15.72
N MET A 391 16.43 -8.88 14.66
CA MET A 391 16.79 -7.47 14.45
C MET A 391 15.56 -6.57 14.37
N TRP A 392 14.48 -7.03 13.73
CA TRP A 392 13.20 -6.31 13.71
C TRP A 392 12.63 -6.10 15.13
N LEU A 393 12.78 -7.07 16.05
CA LEU A 393 12.41 -6.89 17.46
C LEU A 393 13.38 -5.96 18.18
N THR A 394 14.69 -6.09 17.93
CA THR A 394 15.74 -5.24 18.51
C THR A 394 15.50 -3.76 18.19
N MET A 395 15.26 -3.44 16.92
CA MET A 395 14.98 -2.06 16.47
C MET A 395 13.69 -1.47 17.07
N GLN A 396 12.75 -2.33 17.46
CA GLN A 396 11.53 -1.93 18.15
C GLN A 396 11.68 -1.87 19.67
N ASP A 397 12.81 -2.32 20.22
CA ASP A 397 13.08 -2.45 21.65
C ASP A 397 12.09 -3.39 22.35
N ARG A 398 11.85 -4.55 21.71
CA ARG A 398 10.85 -5.55 22.13
C ARG A 398 11.45 -6.93 22.38
N LEU A 399 12.76 -7.01 22.60
CA LEU A 399 13.37 -8.22 23.12
C LEU A 399 12.98 -8.44 24.60
N PRO A 400 12.80 -9.69 25.05
CA PRO A 400 12.46 -10.02 26.45
C PRO A 400 13.60 -9.78 27.46
N SER A 401 13.98 -8.53 27.71
CA SER A 401 14.77 -8.17 28.90
C SER A 401 13.86 -8.15 30.14
N LYS A 402 14.41 -8.38 31.35
CA LYS A 402 13.63 -8.33 32.61
C LYS A 402 12.82 -7.03 32.73
N TRP A 403 13.39 -5.90 32.28
CA TRP A 403 12.67 -4.62 32.14
C TRP A 403 11.44 -4.70 31.22
N ASN A 404 11.61 -5.20 29.99
CA ASN A 404 10.54 -5.24 28.98
C ASN A 404 9.43 -6.24 29.29
N ILE A 405 9.69 -7.24 30.15
CA ILE A 405 8.68 -8.19 30.64
C ILE A 405 8.12 -7.82 32.03
N HIS A 406 8.53 -6.67 32.58
CA HIS A 406 8.04 -6.13 33.84
C HIS A 406 8.19 -7.10 35.03
N LEU A 407 9.34 -7.77 35.13
CA LEU A 407 9.65 -8.54 36.34
C LEU A 407 9.92 -7.61 37.53
N SER A 408 9.65 -8.12 38.72
CA SER A 408 9.94 -7.44 39.99
C SER A 408 11.45 -7.26 40.17
N ASP A 409 12.21 -8.34 39.99
CA ASP A 409 13.66 -8.29 39.85
C ASP A 409 14.03 -7.85 38.43
N GLN A 410 14.77 -6.74 38.34
CA GLN A 410 15.27 -6.19 37.09
C GLN A 410 16.80 -6.19 37.03
N ALA A 411 17.50 -6.80 37.98
CA ALA A 411 18.95 -6.87 37.97
C ALA A 411 19.44 -7.89 36.93
N CYS A 412 20.54 -7.59 36.26
CA CYS A 412 21.19 -8.49 35.32
C CYS A 412 21.92 -9.60 36.09
N ASP A 413 21.67 -10.87 35.72
CA ASP A 413 22.25 -12.04 36.40
C ASP A 413 23.79 -12.13 36.28
N LYS A 414 24.40 -11.30 35.43
CA LYS A 414 25.85 -11.27 35.21
C LYS A 414 26.59 -10.14 35.90
N CYS A 415 25.98 -8.96 36.01
CA CYS A 415 26.68 -7.78 36.52
C CYS A 415 25.84 -6.92 37.47
N GLY A 416 24.64 -7.36 37.87
CA GLY A 416 23.78 -6.68 38.84
C GLY A 416 23.09 -5.40 38.36
N ALA A 417 23.58 -4.75 37.30
CA ALA A 417 22.96 -3.56 36.72
C ALA A 417 21.55 -3.85 36.15
N ARG A 418 20.72 -2.81 35.98
CA ARG A 418 19.35 -2.96 35.47
C ARG A 418 19.32 -3.53 34.05
N GLU A 419 18.60 -4.63 33.87
CA GLU A 419 18.55 -5.42 32.64
C GLU A 419 17.55 -4.84 31.61
N THR A 420 18.03 -3.86 30.85
CA THR A 420 17.37 -3.34 29.65
C THR A 420 17.84 -4.07 28.38
N GLN A 421 17.14 -3.92 27.25
CA GLN A 421 17.61 -4.49 25.98
C GLN A 421 19.00 -3.99 25.59
N ARG A 422 19.22 -2.67 25.70
CA ARG A 422 20.51 -2.03 25.42
C ARG A 422 21.60 -2.57 26.35
N HIS A 423 21.27 -2.77 27.62
CA HIS A 423 22.19 -3.38 28.58
C HIS A 423 22.64 -4.78 28.14
N ILE A 424 21.70 -5.68 27.85
CA ILE A 424 22.00 -7.08 27.48
C ILE A 424 22.85 -7.16 26.20
N LEU A 425 22.55 -6.31 25.20
CA LEU A 425 23.18 -6.42 23.89
C LEU A 425 24.48 -5.63 23.76
N TRP A 426 24.74 -4.67 24.64
CA TRP A 426 25.80 -3.68 24.43
C TRP A 426 26.55 -3.28 25.70
N GLU A 427 25.86 -2.91 26.79
CA GLU A 427 26.50 -2.30 27.96
C GLU A 427 26.99 -3.33 28.98
N CYS A 428 26.41 -4.53 29.03
CA CYS A 428 26.82 -5.59 29.93
C CYS A 428 28.28 -6.00 29.65
N LYS A 429 29.10 -6.17 30.69
CA LYS A 429 30.51 -6.56 30.56
C LYS A 429 30.71 -7.78 29.67
N SER A 430 29.87 -8.81 29.84
CA SER A 430 29.92 -10.03 29.02
C SER A 430 29.62 -9.78 27.53
N ALA A 431 28.73 -8.85 27.21
CA ALA A 431 28.46 -8.45 25.83
C ALA A 431 29.60 -7.61 25.26
N GLN A 432 30.13 -6.66 26.06
CA GLN A 432 31.28 -5.85 25.68
C GLN A 432 32.49 -6.71 25.31
N ASP A 433 32.78 -7.78 26.07
CA ASP A 433 33.92 -8.65 25.78
C ASP A 433 33.78 -9.36 24.42
N VAL A 434 32.56 -9.78 24.06
CA VAL A 434 32.27 -10.35 22.73
C VAL A 434 32.45 -9.30 21.63
N TRP A 435 31.90 -8.09 21.80
CA TRP A 435 32.06 -6.99 20.85
C TRP A 435 33.52 -6.56 20.70
N ARG A 436 34.28 -6.48 21.80
CA ARG A 436 35.71 -6.16 21.77
C ARG A 436 36.47 -7.12 20.87
N SER A 437 36.34 -8.42 21.12
CA SER A 437 37.04 -9.43 20.32
C SER A 437 36.58 -9.45 18.87
N THR A 438 35.28 -9.31 18.63
CA THR A 438 34.69 -9.36 17.29
C THR A 438 35.14 -8.18 16.42
N CYS A 439 35.12 -6.96 16.97
CA CYS A 439 35.55 -5.77 16.24
C CYS A 439 37.07 -5.65 16.15
N TRP A 440 37.83 -6.12 17.15
CA TRP A 440 39.30 -6.10 17.11
C TRP A 440 39.88 -6.91 15.95
N MET A 441 39.31 -8.09 15.67
CA MET A 441 39.76 -8.90 14.52
C MET A 441 39.53 -8.18 13.19
N LEU A 442 38.49 -7.34 13.07
CA LEU A 442 38.26 -6.54 11.88
C LEU A 442 39.21 -5.33 11.80
N GLN A 443 39.55 -4.74 12.95
CA GLN A 443 40.48 -3.60 13.04
C GLN A 443 41.88 -3.94 12.54
N GLN A 444 42.39 -5.15 12.80
CA GLN A 444 43.76 -5.57 12.43
C GLN A 444 44.09 -5.38 10.94
N HIS A 445 43.08 -5.17 10.09
CA HIS A 445 43.23 -4.99 8.66
C HIS A 445 42.58 -3.70 8.12
N SER A 446 42.09 -2.81 9.00
CA SER A 446 41.75 -1.44 8.62
C SER A 446 42.96 -0.53 8.85
N GLN A 447 43.26 0.34 7.89
CA GLN A 447 44.29 1.37 8.05
C GLN A 447 43.82 2.56 8.90
N ARG A 448 42.57 2.54 9.37
CA ARG A 448 41.97 3.61 10.18
C ARG A 448 41.36 3.06 11.45
N GLN A 449 41.26 3.92 12.45
CA GLN A 449 40.60 3.64 13.72
C GLN A 449 39.10 3.37 13.51
N VAL A 450 38.66 2.14 13.75
CA VAL A 450 37.25 1.76 13.69
C VAL A 450 36.60 2.02 15.04
N CYS A 451 35.39 2.56 15.01
CA CYS A 451 34.55 2.67 16.18
C CYS A 451 33.08 2.39 15.86
N LEU A 452 32.38 1.75 16.80
CA LEU A 452 31.00 1.33 16.67
C LEU A 452 30.18 1.78 17.88
N THR A 453 28.99 2.31 17.62
CA THR A 453 28.00 2.69 18.65
C THR A 453 26.85 1.69 18.68
N TYR A 454 26.11 1.63 19.79
CA TYR A 454 24.88 0.83 19.87
C TYR A 454 23.88 1.23 18.78
N GLU A 455 23.76 2.53 18.51
CA GLU A 455 22.84 3.06 17.51
C GLU A 455 23.23 2.63 16.09
N ALA A 456 24.52 2.63 15.74
CA ALA A 456 24.99 2.05 14.48
C ALA A 456 24.80 0.53 14.43
N ALA A 457 24.97 -0.18 15.55
CA ALA A 457 24.74 -1.61 15.60
C ALA A 457 23.24 -1.98 15.42
N VAL A 458 22.31 -1.13 15.90
CA VAL A 458 20.87 -1.31 15.72
C VAL A 458 20.39 -0.84 14.34
N TRP A 459 20.76 0.37 13.93
CA TRP A 459 20.20 1.07 12.76
C TRP A 459 21.09 1.01 11.52
N GLY A 460 22.42 0.97 11.71
CA GLY A 460 23.42 0.90 10.63
C GLY A 460 24.19 2.20 10.49
N GLU A 461 25.24 2.18 9.67
CA GLU A 461 26.11 3.34 9.44
C GLU A 461 25.35 4.54 8.85
N ALA A 462 24.30 4.29 8.08
CA ALA A 462 23.46 5.35 7.51
C ALA A 462 22.74 6.20 8.59
N ALA A 463 22.70 5.75 9.85
CA ALA A 463 22.15 6.48 10.99
C ALA A 463 23.21 7.14 11.89
N ALA A 464 24.51 7.01 11.57
CA ALA A 464 25.65 7.35 12.44
C ALA A 464 25.86 8.84 12.76
N GLY A 465 24.97 9.73 12.29
CA GLY A 465 25.17 11.19 12.38
C GLY A 465 24.42 11.92 13.48
N MET A 466 23.57 11.28 14.29
CA MET A 466 22.57 12.06 15.07
C MET A 466 22.27 11.49 16.46
N ARG A 467 23.07 11.91 17.44
CA ARG A 467 22.62 12.35 18.78
C ARG A 467 23.76 13.06 19.51
N ASN A 468 23.54 14.32 19.89
CA ASN A 468 24.21 14.95 21.02
C ASN A 468 23.47 14.50 22.28
N GLY A 469 23.90 13.40 22.86
CA GLY A 469 23.34 12.87 24.10
C GLY A 469 24.47 12.25 24.90
N THR A 470 24.79 12.88 26.02
CA THR A 470 25.73 12.39 27.03
C THR A 470 25.32 10.98 27.46
N ASP A 471 26.28 10.05 27.54
CA ASP A 471 26.15 8.64 27.95
C ASP A 471 25.76 7.60 26.88
N SER A 472 26.57 7.50 25.82
CA SER A 472 26.60 6.29 24.98
C SER A 472 27.96 5.61 25.05
N TRP A 473 28.00 4.38 25.58
CA TRP A 473 29.16 3.50 25.51
C TRP A 473 29.53 3.24 24.05
N LYS A 474 30.77 3.51 23.67
CA LYS A 474 31.30 3.33 22.31
C LYS A 474 32.45 2.35 22.34
N TRP A 475 32.48 1.44 21.36
CA TRP A 475 33.68 0.65 21.10
C TRP A 475 34.62 1.43 20.18
N ALA A 476 35.90 1.53 20.52
CA ALA A 476 36.92 2.12 19.65
C ALA A 476 38.20 1.27 19.69
N ALA A 477 38.82 1.07 18.53
CA ALA A 477 40.22 0.70 18.45
C ALA A 477 41.10 1.88 18.88
N ILE A 478 42.28 1.65 19.45
CA ILE A 478 43.29 2.70 19.70
C ILE A 478 44.54 2.27 18.93
N GLU A 479 45.26 3.20 18.31
CA GLU A 479 46.45 2.91 17.48
C GLU A 479 47.55 2.17 18.26
N GLU A 480 47.66 2.37 19.59
CA GLU A 480 48.63 1.69 20.46
C GLU A 480 47.99 1.17 21.78
N GLY A 481 46.98 0.28 21.71
CA GLY A 481 46.43 -0.33 22.92
C GLY A 481 45.30 -1.35 22.75
N ALA A 482 44.89 -1.97 23.87
CA ALA A 482 43.76 -2.90 23.92
C ALA A 482 42.43 -2.15 23.66
N PRO A 483 41.48 -2.71 22.89
CA PRO A 483 40.21 -2.06 22.59
C PRO A 483 39.42 -1.70 23.84
N ARG A 484 38.97 -0.45 23.95
CA ARG A 484 38.19 0.02 25.10
C ARG A 484 36.74 0.32 24.73
N PHE A 485 35.89 0.17 25.74
CA PHE A 485 34.54 0.70 25.70
C PHE A 485 34.60 1.94 26.57
N ASP A 486 34.54 3.12 25.95
CA ASP A 486 34.64 4.40 26.66
C ASP A 486 33.32 5.16 26.59
N GLN A 487 33.03 5.89 27.67
CA GLN A 487 31.89 6.81 27.78
C GLN A 487 32.39 8.19 27.34
N LEU A 488 32.37 8.46 26.03
CA LEU A 488 32.89 9.70 25.45
C LEU A 488 31.76 10.60 24.93
N ASN A 489 32.03 11.92 24.90
CA ASN A 489 31.10 12.96 24.46
C ASN A 489 30.88 13.01 22.93
N THR A 490 31.62 12.22 22.14
CA THR A 490 31.55 12.21 20.67
C THR A 490 31.02 10.87 20.13
N THR A 491 29.81 10.93 19.54
CA THR A 491 28.96 9.81 19.11
C THR A 491 29.20 9.32 17.67
N ARG A 492 30.24 9.80 16.98
CA ARG A 492 30.49 9.42 15.58
C ARG A 492 30.93 7.97 15.49
N THR A 493 30.24 7.17 14.67
CA THR A 493 30.67 5.82 14.24
C THR A 493 31.65 6.00 13.09
N ASP A 494 32.72 5.22 13.10
CA ASP A 494 33.73 5.25 12.05
C ASP A 494 34.08 3.81 11.66
N THR A 495 33.74 3.42 10.45
CA THR A 495 33.95 2.07 9.93
C THR A 495 34.66 2.14 8.59
N GLU A 496 35.33 3.27 8.33
CA GLU A 496 36.01 3.51 7.08
C GLU A 496 37.10 2.45 6.85
N GLY A 497 37.09 1.87 5.65
CA GLY A 497 37.94 0.72 5.31
C GLY A 497 37.29 -0.64 5.52
N ILE A 498 36.16 -0.75 6.24
CA ILE A 498 35.37 -1.99 6.31
C ILE A 498 34.22 -1.94 5.29
N PRO A 499 34.08 -2.95 4.41
CA PRO A 499 32.92 -3.05 3.54
C PRO A 499 31.59 -3.02 4.33
N THR A 500 30.66 -2.15 3.93
CA THR A 500 29.35 -1.97 4.59
C THR A 500 28.58 -3.29 4.72
N GLU A 501 28.78 -4.20 3.77
CA GLU A 501 28.20 -5.53 3.71
C GLU A 501 28.66 -6.44 4.85
N ILE A 502 29.93 -6.32 5.24
CA ILE A 502 30.54 -7.06 6.35
C ILE A 502 30.03 -6.49 7.66
N MET A 503 29.96 -5.15 7.78
CA MET A 503 29.40 -4.49 8.96
C MET A 503 27.93 -4.85 9.20
N ASP A 504 27.13 -4.95 8.13
CA ASP A 504 25.73 -5.41 8.22
C ASP A 504 25.64 -6.86 8.74
N LEU A 505 26.45 -7.78 8.20
CA LEU A 505 26.49 -9.16 8.69
C LEU A 505 26.94 -9.24 10.15
N LEU A 506 28.01 -8.52 10.49
CA LEU A 506 28.61 -8.49 11.82
C LEU A 506 27.58 -8.08 12.87
N ARG A 507 26.95 -6.91 12.70
CA ARG A 507 26.07 -6.36 13.74
C ARG A 507 24.91 -7.30 14.07
N GLY A 508 24.26 -7.87 13.06
CA GLY A 508 23.09 -8.72 13.25
C GLY A 508 23.44 -10.09 13.83
N ILE A 509 24.55 -10.68 13.41
CA ILE A 509 25.00 -11.98 13.91
C ILE A 509 25.55 -11.83 15.33
N THR A 510 26.37 -10.82 15.62
CA THR A 510 26.92 -10.56 16.96
C THR A 510 25.81 -10.34 17.98
N MET A 511 24.85 -9.44 17.71
CA MET A 511 23.71 -9.23 18.62
C MET A 511 22.91 -10.51 18.86
N TRP A 512 22.70 -11.31 17.81
CA TRP A 512 21.99 -12.58 17.92
C TRP A 512 22.73 -13.60 18.78
N GLU A 513 24.06 -13.74 18.62
CA GLU A 513 24.86 -14.67 19.41
C GLU A 513 25.00 -14.23 20.87
N VAL A 514 25.17 -12.92 21.13
CA VAL A 514 25.12 -12.35 22.50
C VAL A 514 23.78 -12.64 23.17
N TRP A 515 22.67 -12.40 22.46
CA TRP A 515 21.34 -12.69 22.96
C TRP A 515 21.15 -14.18 23.30
N LYS A 516 21.61 -15.08 22.43
CA LYS A 516 21.53 -16.53 22.68
C LYS A 516 22.37 -16.96 23.90
N ALA A 517 23.58 -16.44 24.04
CA ALA A 517 24.43 -16.75 25.18
C ALA A 517 23.75 -16.35 26.49
N ARG A 518 23.11 -15.17 26.53
CA ARG A 518 22.29 -14.74 27.66
C ARG A 518 21.10 -15.68 27.91
N CYS A 519 20.36 -16.07 26.87
CA CYS A 519 19.26 -17.03 27.01
C CYS A 519 19.72 -18.39 27.53
N ASN A 520 20.87 -18.90 27.08
CA ASN A 520 21.41 -20.18 27.56
C ASN A 520 21.79 -20.12 29.04
N ARG A 521 22.35 -18.99 29.51
CA ARG A 521 22.59 -18.80 30.94
C ARG A 521 21.30 -18.81 31.74
N ILE A 522 20.26 -18.11 31.28
CA ILE A 522 19.04 -17.95 32.09
C ILE A 522 18.14 -19.17 32.07
N PHE A 523 18.00 -19.85 30.94
CA PHE A 523 17.07 -20.97 30.81
C PHE A 523 17.72 -22.34 31.02
N ASN A 524 19.04 -22.45 30.80
CA ASN A 524 19.75 -23.73 30.88
C ASN A 524 20.88 -23.70 31.91
N ASP A 525 21.08 -22.60 32.63
CA ASP A 525 22.19 -22.39 33.57
C ASP A 525 23.59 -22.63 32.96
N ARG A 526 23.72 -22.43 31.64
CA ARG A 526 24.96 -22.64 30.91
C ARG A 526 25.62 -21.32 30.58
N GLU A 527 26.74 -21.04 31.23
CA GLU A 527 27.57 -19.90 30.90
C GLU A 527 28.50 -20.22 29.72
N GLU A 528 28.46 -19.34 28.71
CA GLU A 528 29.32 -19.45 27.54
C GLU A 528 30.36 -18.32 27.59
N GLY A 529 31.64 -18.69 27.58
CA GLY A 529 32.74 -17.73 27.55
C GLY A 529 32.78 -16.91 26.25
N PRO A 530 33.25 -15.65 26.28
CA PRO A 530 33.25 -14.75 25.10
C PRO A 530 33.89 -15.37 23.86
N ARG A 531 34.98 -16.14 24.03
CA ARG A 531 35.68 -16.83 22.92
C ARG A 531 34.77 -17.79 22.14
N VAL A 532 33.90 -18.54 22.83
CA VAL A 532 32.98 -19.51 22.21
C VAL A 532 31.87 -18.79 21.45
N VAL A 533 31.42 -17.64 21.96
CA VAL A 533 30.43 -16.79 21.29
C VAL A 533 31.03 -16.18 20.03
N VAL A 534 32.24 -15.60 20.12
CA VAL A 534 32.98 -15.00 18.99
C VAL A 534 33.25 -16.01 17.88
N ALA A 535 33.68 -17.23 18.22
CA ALA A 535 33.89 -18.30 17.23
C ALA A 535 32.60 -18.64 16.45
N ARG A 536 31.44 -18.62 17.12
CA ARG A 536 30.13 -18.84 16.46
C ARG A 536 29.71 -17.66 15.61
N VAL A 537 29.96 -16.42 16.04
CA VAL A 537 29.73 -15.22 15.23
C VAL A 537 30.46 -15.37 13.90
N TRP A 538 31.76 -15.68 13.97
CA TRP A 538 32.62 -15.80 12.82
C TRP A 538 32.19 -16.91 11.84
N SER A 539 31.98 -18.12 12.37
CA SER A 539 31.51 -19.26 11.59
C SER A 539 30.20 -18.95 10.85
N ARG A 540 29.29 -18.22 11.49
CA ARG A 540 28.01 -17.82 10.89
C ARG A 540 28.15 -16.73 9.84
N MET A 541 29.09 -15.80 10.00
CA MET A 541 29.39 -14.80 8.97
C MET A 541 29.91 -15.48 7.70
N ILE A 542 30.89 -16.38 7.83
CA ILE A 542 31.42 -17.17 6.70
C ILE A 542 30.30 -17.95 6.02
N THR A 543 29.50 -18.68 6.80
CA THR A 543 28.41 -19.51 6.26
C THR A 543 27.34 -18.66 5.57
N ALA A 544 27.02 -17.48 6.10
CA ALA A 544 26.05 -16.57 5.50
C ALA A 544 26.55 -15.99 4.17
N ALA A 545 27.83 -15.61 4.10
CA ALA A 545 28.45 -15.12 2.86
C ALA A 545 28.50 -16.24 1.80
N ALA A 546 28.94 -17.45 2.16
CA ALA A 546 28.98 -18.60 1.27
C ALA A 546 27.59 -18.95 0.70
N ALA A 547 26.58 -19.02 1.56
CA ALA A 547 25.21 -19.30 1.14
C ALA A 547 24.67 -18.25 0.16
N ARG A 548 25.13 -17.00 0.28
CA ARG A 548 24.71 -15.91 -0.59
C ARG A 548 25.33 -16.00 -1.98
N VAL A 549 26.61 -16.35 -2.08
CA VAL A 549 27.30 -16.63 -3.36
C VAL A 549 26.54 -17.70 -4.13
N LEU A 550 26.31 -18.86 -3.50
CA LEU A 550 25.56 -19.98 -4.09
C LEU A 550 24.14 -19.58 -4.54
N GLN A 551 23.47 -18.72 -3.77
CA GLN A 551 22.13 -18.23 -4.13
C GLN A 551 22.16 -17.32 -5.36
N LEU A 552 23.19 -16.49 -5.51
CA LEU A 552 23.34 -15.57 -6.64
C LEU A 552 23.72 -16.30 -7.92
N GLU A 553 24.59 -17.30 -7.83
CA GLU A 553 24.97 -18.19 -8.94
C GLU A 553 23.75 -18.95 -9.47
N LYS A 554 22.91 -19.51 -8.58
CA LYS A 554 21.69 -20.23 -8.98
C LYS A 554 20.60 -19.36 -9.61
N ARG A 555 20.62 -18.04 -9.42
CA ARG A 555 19.53 -17.14 -9.85
C ARG A 555 19.63 -16.64 -11.30
N GLY A 556 20.71 -16.93 -12.03
CA GLY A 556 20.78 -16.82 -13.50
C GLY A 556 20.32 -15.50 -14.14
N GLY A 557 20.43 -14.37 -13.46
CA GLY A 557 20.02 -13.06 -13.99
C GLY A 557 21.16 -12.35 -14.73
N ARG A 558 20.84 -11.37 -15.61
CA ARG A 558 21.84 -10.59 -16.38
C ARG A 558 22.96 -9.98 -15.52
N ASN A 559 22.66 -9.57 -14.28
CA ASN A 559 23.64 -9.00 -13.33
C ASN A 559 23.99 -9.99 -12.19
N GLY A 560 23.62 -11.27 -12.31
CA GLY A 560 23.87 -12.32 -11.33
C GLY A 560 25.37 -12.64 -11.14
N PRO A 561 26.13 -12.85 -12.23
CA PRO A 561 27.56 -13.22 -12.14
C PRO A 561 28.42 -12.14 -11.48
N GLU A 562 28.21 -10.86 -11.83
CA GLU A 562 28.97 -9.74 -11.24
C GLU A 562 28.68 -9.58 -9.73
N LYS A 563 27.42 -9.77 -9.33
CA LYS A 563 27.03 -9.74 -7.91
C LYS A 563 27.58 -10.94 -7.15
N ALA A 564 27.60 -12.13 -7.77
CA ALA A 564 28.21 -13.31 -7.18
C ALA A 564 29.72 -13.10 -6.95
N LYS A 565 30.43 -12.50 -7.92
CA LYS A 565 31.86 -12.18 -7.80
C LYS A 565 32.16 -11.23 -6.64
N LYS A 566 31.38 -10.15 -6.48
CA LYS A 566 31.50 -9.22 -5.34
C LYS A 566 31.24 -9.91 -4.01
N GLU A 567 30.23 -10.77 -3.95
CA GLU A 567 29.91 -11.51 -2.73
C GLU A 567 30.96 -12.61 -2.41
N ALA A 568 31.57 -13.20 -3.44
CA ALA A 568 32.67 -14.16 -3.28
C ALA A 568 33.92 -13.50 -2.71
N GLN A 569 34.22 -12.25 -3.09
CA GLN A 569 35.30 -11.47 -2.46
C GLN A 569 35.07 -11.28 -0.96
N ILE A 570 33.83 -11.02 -0.53
CA ILE A 570 33.48 -10.92 0.89
C ILE A 570 33.66 -12.26 1.60
N TRP A 571 33.21 -13.36 0.99
CA TRP A 571 33.40 -14.69 1.55
C TRP A 571 34.88 -15.05 1.70
N HIS A 572 35.69 -14.83 0.66
CA HIS A 572 37.14 -15.05 0.70
C HIS A 572 37.83 -14.20 1.76
N PHE A 573 37.43 -12.93 1.90
CA PHE A 573 37.92 -12.07 2.97
C PHE A 573 37.64 -12.68 4.34
N LEU A 574 36.39 -13.09 4.62
CA LEU A 574 36.03 -13.73 5.90
C LEU A 574 36.70 -15.10 6.10
N TRP A 575 36.92 -15.86 5.03
CA TRP A 575 37.60 -17.15 5.12
C TRP A 575 39.07 -17.01 5.52
N LYS A 576 39.82 -16.16 4.80
CA LYS A 576 41.24 -15.90 5.03
C LYS A 576 41.51 -15.40 6.45
N GLN A 577 40.58 -14.60 6.98
CA GLN A 577 40.64 -14.07 8.33
C GLN A 577 40.38 -15.14 9.41
N GLY A 578 39.61 -16.19 9.09
CA GLY A 578 39.45 -17.36 9.97
C GLY A 578 40.72 -18.20 10.10
N GLU A 579 41.49 -18.33 9.03
CA GLU A 579 42.76 -19.08 9.01
C GLU A 579 43.89 -18.31 9.70
N ALA A 580 43.98 -16.98 9.50
CA ALA A 580 44.96 -16.13 10.18
C ALA A 580 44.82 -16.16 11.71
N GLY A 581 43.58 -16.17 12.22
CA GLY A 581 43.30 -16.32 13.65
C GLY A 581 43.72 -17.68 14.25
N ASP A 582 43.84 -18.73 13.42
CA ASP A 582 44.35 -20.04 13.86
C ASP A 582 45.89 -20.07 13.90
N ALA A 583 46.56 -19.28 13.06
CA ALA A 583 48.00 -19.06 13.12
C ALA A 583 48.42 -18.21 14.35
N SER A 584 47.63 -17.19 14.71
CA SER A 584 47.88 -16.33 15.89
C SER A 584 47.68 -17.04 17.24
N ARG A 585 47.03 -18.21 17.28
CA ARG A 585 46.91 -19.02 18.50
C ARG A 585 48.22 -19.66 18.95
N LYS A 586 49.21 -19.78 18.04
CA LYS A 586 50.52 -20.35 18.39
C LYS A 586 51.41 -19.40 19.20
N THR A 587 51.09 -18.11 19.25
CA THR A 587 51.94 -17.08 19.90
C THR A 587 51.45 -16.66 21.29
N LEU A 588 50.30 -17.16 21.77
CA LEU A 588 49.80 -16.93 23.13
C LEU A 588 49.70 -18.27 23.88
N GLY A 589 50.81 -18.65 24.51
CA GLY A 589 50.89 -19.42 25.75
C GLY A 589 50.18 -20.79 25.82
N ARG A 590 51.00 -21.85 25.83
CA ARG A 590 50.66 -23.23 26.20
C ARG A 590 49.84 -23.30 27.51
N GLN A 591 48.54 -23.50 27.39
CA GLN A 591 47.68 -24.28 28.29
C GLN A 591 46.37 -24.49 27.53
N PHE A 592 45.72 -25.64 27.68
CA PHE A 592 44.55 -26.14 26.93
C PHE A 592 44.85 -26.91 25.64
N THR A 593 45.46 -28.08 25.81
CA THR A 593 45.32 -29.22 24.90
C THR A 593 44.02 -29.97 25.23
N SER A 594 43.02 -29.88 24.36
CA SER A 594 42.19 -31.02 23.93
C SER A 594 41.04 -30.57 23.00
N ASN A 595 41.04 -31.18 21.81
CA ASN A 595 39.99 -31.25 20.77
C ASN A 595 39.68 -30.04 19.85
N PRO A 596 39.96 -30.16 18.53
CA PRO A 596 39.43 -29.28 17.49
C PRO A 596 38.12 -29.84 16.88
N PRO A 597 37.04 -29.04 16.74
CA PRO A 597 35.85 -29.44 15.98
C PRO A 597 35.84 -29.00 14.50
N PHE A 598 36.91 -28.37 13.98
CA PHE A 598 36.83 -27.63 12.71
C PHE A 598 37.16 -28.38 11.41
N ARG A 599 37.54 -29.68 11.45
CA ARG A 599 37.88 -30.43 10.23
C ARG A 599 36.75 -31.27 9.60
N TRP A 600 35.57 -31.38 10.21
CA TRP A 600 34.58 -32.39 9.80
C TRP A 600 33.35 -31.92 8.99
N TYR A 601 33.22 -30.65 8.62
CA TYR A 601 31.96 -30.17 8.01
C TYR A 601 31.92 -30.01 6.48
N PHE A 602 32.95 -30.41 5.73
CA PHE A 602 32.98 -30.22 4.26
C PHE A 602 33.44 -31.44 3.43
N HIS A 603 33.13 -32.66 3.88
CA HIS A 603 33.31 -33.87 3.06
C HIS A 603 32.01 -34.55 2.60
N CYS A 604 30.90 -33.82 2.53
CA CYS A 604 29.65 -34.35 1.97
C CYS A 604 29.06 -33.40 0.93
N ARG A 605 28.95 -33.91 -0.31
CA ARG A 605 28.36 -33.36 -1.55
C ARG A 605 29.32 -32.67 -2.53
N LEU A 606 30.23 -33.46 -3.07
CA LEU A 606 30.51 -33.52 -4.52
C LEU A 606 30.58 -35.01 -4.93
N LEU A 607 29.39 -35.63 -4.94
CA LEU A 607 28.95 -36.67 -5.87
C LEU A 607 27.48 -36.34 -6.18
#